data_AF-A0A662UR93-F1
#
_entry.id   AF-A0A662UR93-F1
#
_cell.length_a   1.000
_cell.length_b   1.000
_cell.length_c   1.000
_cell.angle_alpha   90.00
_cell.angle_beta   90.00
_cell.angle_gamma   90.00
#
_symmetry.space_group_name_H-M   'P 1'
#
loop_
_entity.id
_entity.type
_entity.pdbx_description
1 polymer ?
#
loop_
_entity_poly.entity_id
_entity_poly.type
_entity_poly.pdbx_seq_one_letter_code
_entity_poly.pdbx_strand_id
1 'polypeptide(L)'
;MDRELEKLYELDIWPMKPQDAEATKRFNSMKEVFSYLVSTHDYFKDILRNEKINVIDIAAGTGIAGAALANILSGMGKKVNLVATDIRFKDLDLVHEWLKGVNKVHVETIVCDAITLHKCFSSYKEEFHVALLWGYSTSHFNPWSLVRLFSSASHLIANNGVFIIEETDRVYGILYRVGYKDFLIEKETNDKLIVSIHLGYDIMKGSFKRGFYIIPGFKEIAKLEATFWNIATVAAIGWIFYNKVDIVTKMTKHDIHGSGYLIMYKEPRKSIDPETFNELPEIVYGK
;
A
#
# COMPACT_ATOMS: atom_id res chain seq x y z
N MET A 1 -15.92 -3.22 7.06
CA MET A 1 -14.83 -3.24 6.08
C MET A 1 -13.81 -4.31 6.46
N ASP A 2 -13.29 -4.26 7.68
CA ASP A 2 -12.26 -5.19 8.18
C ASP A 2 -12.57 -6.69 7.98
N ARG A 3 -13.72 -7.16 8.48
CA ARG A 3 -14.13 -8.59 8.37
C ARG A 3 -14.33 -9.08 6.93
N GLU A 4 -14.78 -8.22 6.02
CA GLU A 4 -15.00 -8.59 4.61
C GLU A 4 -13.67 -8.66 3.86
N LEU A 5 -12.73 -7.76 4.19
CA LEU A 5 -11.38 -7.76 3.65
C LEU A 5 -10.62 -9.00 4.12
N GLU A 6 -10.68 -9.30 5.42
CA GLU A 6 -10.04 -10.49 6.00
C GLU A 6 -10.52 -11.78 5.29
N LYS A 7 -11.84 -11.95 5.10
CA LYS A 7 -12.40 -13.09 4.35
C LYS A 7 -11.87 -13.19 2.92
N LEU A 8 -11.67 -12.06 2.23
CA LEU A 8 -11.13 -12.09 0.87
C LEU A 8 -9.68 -12.58 0.87
N TYR A 9 -8.85 -12.05 1.77
CA TYR A 9 -7.44 -12.43 1.83
C TYR A 9 -7.22 -13.86 2.35
N GLU A 10 -8.14 -14.41 3.15
CA GLU A 10 -8.15 -15.83 3.53
C GLU A 10 -8.29 -16.78 2.33
N LEU A 11 -8.77 -16.29 1.18
CA LEU A 11 -8.86 -17.09 -0.06
C LEU A 11 -7.52 -17.29 -0.77
N ASP A 12 -6.46 -16.64 -0.29
CA ASP A 12 -5.11 -16.80 -0.82
C ASP A 12 -5.04 -16.46 -2.33
N ILE A 13 -5.86 -15.50 -2.80
CA ILE A 13 -5.90 -15.07 -4.20
C ILE A 13 -4.53 -14.53 -4.62
N TRP A 14 -3.83 -13.88 -3.69
CA TRP A 14 -2.52 -13.29 -3.92
C TRP A 14 -1.44 -13.99 -3.11
N PRO A 15 -0.30 -14.35 -3.73
CA PRO A 15 0.82 -14.97 -3.05
C PRO A 15 1.52 -13.94 -2.16
N MET A 16 1.41 -14.13 -0.83
CA MET A 16 1.95 -13.18 0.16
C MET A 16 2.72 -13.84 1.31
N LYS A 17 2.73 -15.17 1.39
CA LYS A 17 3.29 -15.92 2.52
C LYS A 17 4.75 -16.30 2.28
N PRO A 18 5.64 -16.25 3.30
CA PRO A 18 7.05 -16.60 3.15
C PRO A 18 7.33 -18.00 2.59
N GLN A 19 6.42 -18.95 2.80
CA GLN A 19 6.57 -20.33 2.33
C GLN A 19 6.19 -20.53 0.85
N ASP A 20 5.60 -19.51 0.23
CA ASP A 20 5.19 -19.55 -1.17
C ASP A 20 6.37 -19.13 -2.08
N ALA A 21 6.65 -19.96 -3.09
CA ALA A 21 7.71 -19.71 -4.06
C ALA A 21 7.45 -18.43 -4.90
N GLU A 22 6.19 -18.15 -5.23
CA GLU A 22 5.81 -16.94 -5.98
C GLU A 22 5.94 -15.70 -5.10
N ALA A 23 5.53 -15.77 -3.83
CA ALA A 23 5.72 -14.69 -2.87
C ALA A 23 7.23 -14.42 -2.64
N THR A 24 8.05 -15.47 -2.56
CA THR A 24 9.51 -15.35 -2.45
C THR A 24 10.12 -14.68 -3.68
N LYS A 25 9.65 -15.02 -4.87
CA LYS A 25 10.06 -14.33 -6.11
C LYS A 25 9.69 -12.85 -6.06
N ARG A 26 8.46 -12.53 -5.62
CA ARG A 26 7.99 -11.16 -5.45
C ARG A 26 8.84 -10.38 -4.44
N PHE A 27 9.18 -10.99 -3.30
CA PHE A 27 10.07 -10.39 -2.29
C PHE A 27 11.44 -10.04 -2.87
N ASN A 28 12.04 -10.95 -3.65
CA ASN A 28 13.33 -10.69 -4.29
C ASN A 28 13.24 -9.56 -5.34
N SER A 29 12.18 -9.52 -6.15
CA SER A 29 11.96 -8.40 -7.08
C SER A 29 11.80 -7.07 -6.34
N MET A 30 11.11 -7.03 -5.20
CA MET A 30 11.02 -5.82 -4.37
C MET A 30 12.39 -5.38 -3.86
N LYS A 31 13.24 -6.33 -3.44
CA LYS A 31 14.62 -6.03 -3.03
C LYS A 31 15.44 -5.40 -4.15
N GLU A 32 15.30 -5.88 -5.38
CA GLU A 32 15.96 -5.27 -6.55
C GLU A 32 15.49 -3.83 -6.77
N VAL A 33 14.18 -3.60 -6.71
CA VAL A 33 13.59 -2.25 -6.81
C VAL A 33 14.12 -1.33 -5.71
N PHE A 34 14.08 -1.76 -4.44
CA PHE A 34 14.54 -0.93 -3.33
C PHE A 34 16.06 -0.71 -3.35
N SER A 35 16.86 -1.71 -3.70
CA SER A 35 18.31 -1.55 -3.90
C SER A 35 18.60 -0.48 -4.94
N TYR A 36 17.86 -0.50 -6.05
CA TYR A 36 17.97 0.51 -7.09
C TYR A 36 17.56 1.91 -6.58
N LEU A 37 16.38 2.05 -5.99
CA LEU A 37 15.90 3.35 -5.49
C LEU A 37 16.84 3.95 -4.45
N VAL A 38 17.28 3.14 -3.49
CA VAL A 38 18.15 3.59 -2.40
C VAL A 38 19.51 4.04 -2.94
N SER A 39 20.03 3.39 -3.98
CA SER A 39 21.35 3.73 -4.54
C SER A 39 21.34 4.93 -5.50
N THR A 40 20.20 5.20 -6.16
CA THR A 40 20.17 6.13 -7.30
C THR A 40 19.22 7.31 -7.14
N HIS A 41 18.15 7.16 -6.37
CA HIS A 41 17.10 8.17 -6.30
C HIS A 41 17.46 9.26 -5.29
N ASP A 42 17.40 10.52 -5.72
CA ASP A 42 17.82 11.67 -4.92
C ASP A 42 17.10 11.79 -3.57
N TYR A 43 15.88 11.29 -3.49
CA TYR A 43 15.09 11.33 -2.25
C TYR A 43 15.74 10.55 -1.11
N PHE A 44 16.55 9.52 -1.39
CA PHE A 44 17.23 8.70 -0.38
C PHE A 44 18.55 9.29 0.11
N LYS A 45 19.15 10.27 -0.59
CA LYS A 45 20.47 10.83 -0.24
C LYS A 45 20.55 11.33 1.21
N ASP A 46 19.53 12.05 1.67
CA ASP A 46 19.48 12.58 3.04
C ASP A 46 19.14 11.50 4.07
N ILE A 47 18.23 10.59 3.71
CA ILE A 47 17.81 9.48 4.57
C ILE A 47 19.00 8.59 4.91
N LEU A 48 19.85 8.30 3.91
CA LEU A 48 21.03 7.46 4.07
C LEU A 48 22.17 8.08 4.89
N ARG A 49 22.08 9.35 5.28
CA ARG A 49 23.05 9.94 6.24
C ARG A 49 22.79 9.48 7.66
N ASN A 50 21.56 9.06 7.98
CA ASN A 50 21.21 8.60 9.31
C ASN A 50 21.83 7.23 9.60
N GLU A 51 22.24 7.01 10.85
CA GLU A 51 22.68 5.68 11.32
C GLU A 51 21.47 4.76 11.55
N LYS A 52 20.42 5.33 12.17
CA LYS A 52 19.12 4.69 12.41
C LYS A 52 18.10 5.20 11.38
N ILE A 53 17.38 4.29 10.74
CA ILE A 53 16.32 4.60 9.77
C ILE A 53 15.02 3.97 10.26
N ASN A 54 14.05 4.83 10.56
CA ASN A 54 12.68 4.44 10.89
C ASN A 54 11.85 4.30 9.60
N VAL A 55 11.22 3.14 9.42
CA VAL A 55 10.40 2.78 8.27
C VAL A 55 8.99 2.43 8.77
N ILE A 56 7.96 2.92 8.10
CA ILE A 56 6.57 2.47 8.30
C ILE A 56 6.04 1.82 7.02
N ASP A 57 5.50 0.61 7.13
CA ASP A 57 4.78 -0.07 6.06
C ASP A 57 3.27 0.03 6.35
N ILE A 58 2.54 0.74 5.50
CA ILE A 58 1.14 1.11 5.68
C ILE A 58 0.26 0.17 4.87
N ALA A 59 -0.76 -0.41 5.51
CA ALA A 59 -1.58 -1.49 4.92
C ALA A 59 -0.68 -2.65 4.42
N ALA A 60 0.21 -3.07 5.30
CA ALA A 60 1.37 -3.90 5.01
C ALA A 60 1.02 -5.34 4.62
N GLY A 61 -0.17 -5.83 4.98
CA GLY A 61 -0.51 -7.25 4.91
C GLY A 61 0.52 -8.09 5.66
N THR A 62 1.32 -8.85 4.92
CA THR A 62 2.39 -9.70 5.49
C THR A 62 3.70 -8.95 5.75
N GLY A 63 3.76 -7.64 5.51
CA GLY A 63 4.96 -6.82 5.70
C GLY A 63 6.06 -7.08 4.67
N ILE A 64 5.75 -7.76 3.56
CA ILE A 64 6.71 -8.18 2.54
C ILE A 64 7.53 -7.00 1.97
N ALA A 65 6.89 -5.84 1.77
CA ALA A 65 7.54 -4.66 1.21
C ALA A 65 8.45 -3.96 2.23
N GLY A 66 7.95 -3.70 3.44
CA GLY A 66 8.72 -3.19 4.56
C GLY A 66 9.93 -4.07 4.89
N ALA A 67 9.73 -5.39 4.90
CA ALA A 67 10.80 -6.37 5.09
C ALA A 67 11.85 -6.30 3.97
N ALA A 68 11.43 -6.18 2.70
CA ALA A 68 12.36 -6.08 1.57
C ALA A 68 13.22 -4.82 1.67
N LEU A 69 12.62 -3.67 1.96
CA LEU A 69 13.37 -2.42 2.15
C LEU A 69 14.30 -2.49 3.38
N ALA A 70 13.81 -3.01 4.51
CA ALA A 70 14.59 -3.16 5.72
C ALA A 70 15.81 -4.08 5.51
N ASN A 71 15.65 -5.15 4.73
CA ASN A 71 16.75 -6.03 4.34
C ASN A 71 17.84 -5.27 3.56
N ILE A 72 17.45 -4.44 2.58
CA ILE A 72 18.40 -3.61 1.81
C ILE A 72 19.13 -2.62 2.71
N LEU A 73 18.39 -1.85 3.52
CA LEU A 73 18.98 -0.82 4.38
C LEU A 73 19.90 -1.43 5.45
N SER A 74 19.52 -2.56 6.03
CA SER A 74 20.37 -3.30 6.98
C SER A 74 21.63 -3.85 6.31
N GLY A 75 21.52 -4.38 5.09
CA GLY A 75 22.66 -4.82 4.28
C GLY A 75 23.67 -3.70 4.01
N MET A 76 23.21 -2.44 3.95
CA MET A 76 24.07 -1.24 3.88
C MET A 76 24.63 -0.81 5.24
N GLY A 77 24.44 -1.62 6.28
CA GLY A 77 24.96 -1.40 7.62
C GLY A 77 24.09 -0.55 8.54
N LYS A 78 22.91 -0.08 8.09
CA LYS A 78 22.01 0.78 8.85
C LYS A 78 21.28 0.01 9.95
N LYS A 79 20.94 0.70 11.04
CA LYS A 79 20.00 0.20 12.05
C LYS A 79 18.59 0.55 11.59
N VAL A 80 17.75 -0.44 11.33
CA VAL A 80 16.40 -0.21 10.83
C VAL A 80 15.39 -0.45 11.94
N ASN A 81 14.47 0.49 12.15
CA ASN A 81 13.27 0.26 12.94
C ASN A 81 12.08 0.21 11.96
N LEU A 82 11.56 -0.99 11.70
CA LEU A 82 10.42 -1.22 10.83
C LEU A 82 9.15 -1.31 11.68
N VAL A 83 8.16 -0.47 11.38
CA VAL A 83 6.81 -0.60 11.92
C VAL A 83 5.89 -1.03 10.79
N ALA A 84 5.33 -2.24 10.88
CA ALA A 84 4.33 -2.72 9.94
C ALA A 84 2.92 -2.47 10.51
N THR A 85 2.02 -1.93 9.68
CA THR A 85 0.66 -1.61 10.07
C THR A 85 -0.36 -2.20 9.10
N ASP A 86 -1.39 -2.84 9.62
CA ASP A 86 -2.54 -3.31 8.85
C ASP A 86 -3.74 -3.43 9.79
N ILE A 87 -4.96 -3.50 9.25
CA ILE A 87 -6.15 -3.83 10.05
C ILE A 87 -6.20 -5.34 10.35
N ARG A 88 -5.55 -6.17 9.53
CA ARG A 88 -5.50 -7.63 9.66
C ARG A 88 -4.33 -8.08 10.53
N PHE A 89 -4.61 -8.38 11.80
CA PHE A 89 -3.60 -8.87 12.74
C PHE A 89 -2.90 -10.16 12.28
N LYS A 90 -3.65 -11.15 11.77
CA LYS A 90 -3.12 -12.50 11.43
C LYS A 90 -1.98 -12.48 10.40
N ASP A 91 -2.08 -11.61 9.41
CA ASP A 91 -1.08 -11.51 8.34
C ASP A 91 0.17 -10.75 8.80
N LEU A 92 -0.02 -9.79 9.71
CA LEU A 92 0.99 -8.80 10.08
C LEU A 92 2.23 -9.44 10.71
N ASP A 93 2.07 -10.47 11.53
CA ASP A 93 3.17 -11.17 12.20
C ASP A 93 4.12 -11.91 11.22
N LEU A 94 3.69 -12.17 9.98
CA LEU A 94 4.54 -12.80 8.96
C LEU A 94 5.74 -11.92 8.55
N VAL A 95 5.73 -10.63 8.88
CA VAL A 95 6.87 -9.73 8.68
C VAL A 95 8.15 -10.26 9.36
N HIS A 96 8.01 -10.92 10.52
CA HIS A 96 9.13 -11.48 11.25
C HIS A 96 9.77 -12.65 10.51
N GLU A 97 8.95 -13.48 9.84
CA GLU A 97 9.46 -14.59 9.03
C GLU A 97 10.17 -14.10 7.77
N TRP A 98 9.70 -13.02 7.12
CA TRP A 98 10.40 -12.39 5.99
C TRP A 98 11.78 -11.83 6.38
N LEU A 99 11.97 -11.47 7.64
CA LEU A 99 13.20 -10.90 8.19
C LEU A 99 14.06 -11.90 8.95
N LYS A 100 13.71 -13.19 8.91
CA LYS A 100 14.48 -14.23 9.58
C LYS A 100 15.92 -14.26 9.07
N GLY A 101 16.88 -14.13 10.00
CA GLY A 101 18.30 -14.06 9.68
C GLY A 101 18.80 -12.68 9.22
N VAL A 102 17.94 -11.66 9.19
CA VAL A 102 18.33 -10.28 8.92
C VAL A 102 18.71 -9.59 10.23
N ASN A 103 19.97 -9.22 10.37
CA ASN A 103 20.46 -8.51 11.55
C ASN A 103 20.12 -7.02 11.49
N LYS A 104 20.30 -6.27 12.60
CA LYS A 104 20.13 -4.80 12.67
C LYS A 104 18.75 -4.28 12.27
N VAL A 105 17.72 -5.12 12.25
CA VAL A 105 16.33 -4.72 12.05
C VAL A 105 15.56 -4.98 13.33
N HIS A 106 15.00 -3.94 13.92
CA HIS A 106 13.95 -4.02 14.92
C HIS A 106 12.60 -3.95 14.20
N VAL A 107 11.64 -4.78 14.61
CA VAL A 107 10.32 -4.86 13.98
C VAL A 107 9.25 -4.72 15.04
N GLU A 108 8.29 -3.83 14.79
CA GLU A 108 7.07 -3.68 15.56
C GLU A 108 5.86 -3.85 14.63
N THR A 109 4.83 -4.54 15.12
CA THR A 109 3.55 -4.70 14.41
C THR A 109 2.46 -3.94 15.16
N ILE A 110 1.71 -3.11 14.44
CA ILE A 110 0.61 -2.32 15.03
C ILE A 110 -0.64 -2.52 14.20
N VAL A 111 -1.70 -3.04 14.83
CA VAL A 111 -3.02 -3.13 14.21
C VAL A 111 -3.61 -1.72 14.13
N CYS A 112 -3.76 -1.19 12.91
CA CYS A 112 -4.20 0.19 12.71
C CYS A 112 -4.90 0.36 11.36
N ASP A 113 -5.99 1.12 11.36
CA ASP A 113 -6.61 1.62 10.13
C ASP A 113 -5.78 2.78 9.55
N ALA A 114 -5.31 2.60 8.32
CA ALA A 114 -4.49 3.56 7.60
C ALA A 114 -5.17 4.95 7.43
N ILE A 115 -6.50 5.03 7.45
CA ILE A 115 -7.21 6.33 7.37
C ILE A 115 -7.12 7.14 8.66
N THR A 116 -6.81 6.49 9.79
CA THR A 116 -6.66 7.11 11.12
C THR A 116 -5.25 6.92 11.68
N LEU A 117 -4.25 6.77 10.80
CA LEU A 117 -2.88 6.44 11.18
C LEU A 117 -2.31 7.42 12.23
N HIS A 118 -2.59 8.71 12.10
CA HIS A 118 -2.18 9.75 13.06
C HIS A 118 -2.66 9.48 14.50
N LYS A 119 -3.83 8.83 14.68
CA LYS A 119 -4.38 8.48 16.00
C LYS A 119 -3.64 7.31 16.62
N CYS A 120 -3.39 6.26 15.84
CA CYS A 120 -2.63 5.08 16.28
C CYS A 120 -1.21 5.44 16.74
N PHE A 121 -0.63 6.48 16.14
CA PHE A 121 0.72 6.95 16.41
C PHE A 121 0.76 8.23 17.26
N SER A 122 -0.34 8.60 17.91
CA SER A 122 -0.42 9.83 18.74
C SER A 122 0.57 9.85 19.91
N SER A 123 0.95 8.68 20.44
CA SER A 123 1.95 8.52 21.48
C SER A 123 3.38 8.30 20.94
N TYR A 124 3.52 8.13 19.63
CA TYR A 124 4.79 7.85 18.97
C TYR A 124 5.59 9.15 18.85
N LYS A 125 6.82 9.14 19.38
CA LYS A 125 7.67 10.34 19.42
C LYS A 125 8.64 10.46 18.24
N GLU A 126 8.90 9.34 17.57
CA GLU A 126 9.84 9.30 16.46
C GLU A 126 9.11 9.43 15.12
N GLU A 127 9.66 10.26 14.23
CA GLU A 127 9.18 10.37 12.86
C GLU A 127 9.76 9.24 11.98
N PHE A 128 9.04 8.93 10.90
CA PHE A 128 9.46 7.93 9.92
C PHE A 128 10.26 8.58 8.79
N HIS A 129 11.40 7.98 8.46
CA HIS A 129 12.23 8.43 7.34
C HIS A 129 11.69 7.89 6.01
N VAL A 130 11.09 6.70 6.02
CA VAL A 130 10.45 6.10 4.85
C VAL A 130 9.06 5.60 5.25
N ALA A 131 8.06 5.96 4.47
CA ALA A 131 6.74 5.33 4.51
C ALA A 131 6.50 4.57 3.21
N LEU A 132 5.87 3.40 3.30
CA LEU A 132 5.49 2.58 2.16
C LEU A 132 3.96 2.38 2.15
N LEU A 133 3.36 2.42 0.97
CA LEU A 133 2.04 1.87 0.69
C LEU A 133 2.17 0.99 -0.55
N TRP A 134 2.38 -0.30 -0.33
CA TRP A 134 2.80 -1.22 -1.38
C TRP A 134 1.70 -2.23 -1.75
N GLY A 135 1.72 -2.76 -2.99
CA GLY A 135 0.78 -3.79 -3.42
C GLY A 135 -0.52 -3.27 -4.03
N TYR A 136 -0.49 -2.07 -4.62
CA TYR A 136 -1.66 -1.44 -5.25
C TYR A 136 -2.83 -1.19 -4.27
N SER A 137 -2.50 -1.01 -2.99
CA SER A 137 -3.44 -0.89 -1.88
C SER A 137 -4.31 0.37 -1.95
N THR A 138 -3.96 1.37 -2.75
CA THR A 138 -4.81 2.58 -2.92
C THR A 138 -6.21 2.23 -3.40
N SER A 139 -6.40 1.11 -4.10
CA SER A 139 -7.71 0.66 -4.57
C SER A 139 -8.73 0.40 -3.46
N HIS A 140 -8.27 0.14 -2.23
CA HIS A 140 -9.14 -0.02 -1.06
C HIS A 140 -9.59 1.33 -0.46
N PHE A 141 -9.03 2.45 -0.94
CA PHE A 141 -9.35 3.79 -0.48
C PHE A 141 -10.06 4.56 -1.59
N ASN A 142 -11.28 5.00 -1.29
CA ASN A 142 -11.98 5.98 -2.12
C ASN A 142 -11.33 7.38 -1.97
N PRO A 143 -11.66 8.38 -2.80
CA PRO A 143 -11.04 9.70 -2.74
C PRO A 143 -11.07 10.35 -1.36
N TRP A 144 -12.19 10.22 -0.64
CA TRP A 144 -12.33 10.76 0.71
C TRP A 144 -11.38 10.09 1.69
N SER A 145 -11.32 8.75 1.67
CA SER A 145 -10.41 7.97 2.52
C SER A 145 -8.95 8.16 2.15
N LEU A 146 -8.64 8.33 0.87
CA LEU A 146 -7.26 8.51 0.39
C LEU A 146 -6.70 9.85 0.85
N VAL A 147 -7.49 10.93 0.82
CA VAL A 147 -7.12 12.24 1.39
C VAL A 147 -6.78 12.10 2.88
N ARG A 148 -7.60 11.37 3.65
CA ARG A 148 -7.35 11.11 5.09
C ARG A 148 -6.07 10.33 5.33
N LEU A 149 -5.80 9.32 4.50
CA LEU A 149 -4.55 8.54 4.54
C LEU A 149 -3.34 9.44 4.29
N PHE A 150 -3.36 10.25 3.23
CA PHE A 150 -2.24 11.13 2.89
C PHE A 150 -2.01 12.20 3.97
N SER A 151 -3.09 12.79 4.49
CA SER A 151 -2.99 13.73 5.61
C SER A 151 -2.33 13.08 6.81
N SER A 152 -2.81 11.89 7.21
CA SER A 152 -2.25 11.15 8.35
C SER A 152 -0.79 10.79 8.14
N ALA A 153 -0.44 10.21 7.00
CA ALA A 153 0.94 9.81 6.68
C ALA A 153 1.89 11.00 6.65
N SER A 154 1.47 12.16 6.11
CA SER A 154 2.32 13.34 6.01
C SER A 154 2.79 13.87 7.37
N HIS A 155 1.99 13.68 8.43
CA HIS A 155 2.33 14.10 9.79
C HIS A 155 3.27 13.13 10.52
N LEU A 156 3.34 11.88 10.09
CA LEU A 156 4.22 10.87 10.69
C LEU A 156 5.61 10.83 10.03
N ILE A 157 5.73 11.37 8.83
CA ILE A 157 6.97 11.33 8.05
C ILE A 157 7.86 12.51 8.40
N ALA A 158 9.15 12.25 8.55
CA ALA A 158 10.16 13.27 8.82
C ALA A 158 10.22 14.30 7.68
N ASN A 159 10.67 15.52 7.98
CA ASN A 159 10.72 16.59 6.96
C ASN A 159 11.60 16.23 5.75
N ASN A 160 12.65 15.42 5.96
CA ASN A 160 13.52 14.88 4.91
C ASN A 160 13.11 13.47 4.44
N GLY A 161 12.03 12.92 4.99
CA GLY A 161 11.54 11.58 4.71
C GLY A 161 10.85 11.47 3.35
N VAL A 162 10.58 10.22 2.95
CA VAL A 162 9.96 9.87 1.67
C VAL A 162 8.75 8.98 1.89
N PHE A 163 7.65 9.26 1.18
CA PHE A 163 6.52 8.36 1.07
C PHE A 163 6.53 7.70 -0.31
N ILE A 164 6.47 6.37 -0.38
CA ILE A 164 6.53 5.61 -1.62
C ILE A 164 5.27 4.77 -1.76
N ILE A 165 4.59 4.91 -2.90
CA ILE A 165 3.40 4.15 -3.23
C ILE A 165 3.67 3.32 -4.48
N GLU A 166 3.41 2.01 -4.41
CA GLU A 166 3.34 1.17 -5.60
C GLU A 166 1.93 1.25 -6.19
N GLU A 167 1.83 1.69 -7.44
CA GLU A 167 0.55 1.85 -8.12
C GLU A 167 0.54 1.33 -9.56
N THR A 168 -0.65 1.01 -10.08
CA THR A 168 -0.89 0.70 -11.49
C THR A 168 -1.97 1.61 -12.03
N ASP A 169 -1.86 1.99 -13.30
CA ASP A 169 -2.90 2.77 -13.95
C ASP A 169 -4.10 1.87 -14.27
N ARG A 170 -5.08 1.82 -13.35
CA ARG A 170 -6.28 0.99 -13.50
C ARG A 170 -7.24 1.58 -14.52
N VAL A 171 -7.29 2.90 -14.68
CA VAL A 171 -8.14 3.54 -15.69
C VAL A 171 -7.68 3.10 -17.08
N TYR A 172 -6.41 3.34 -17.41
CA TYR A 172 -5.85 2.93 -18.70
C TYR A 172 -5.79 1.41 -18.83
N GLY A 173 -5.36 0.71 -17.78
CA GLY A 173 -5.21 -0.74 -17.78
C GLY A 173 -6.53 -1.49 -17.96
N ILE A 174 -7.54 -1.16 -17.15
CA ILE A 174 -8.82 -1.87 -17.13
C ILE A 174 -9.75 -1.31 -18.20
N LEU A 175 -9.99 0.00 -18.25
CA LEU A 175 -11.05 0.56 -19.10
C LEU A 175 -10.65 0.60 -20.57
N TYR A 176 -9.39 0.92 -20.86
CA TYR A 176 -8.92 1.06 -22.24
C TYR A 176 -8.29 -0.23 -22.80
N ARG A 177 -7.34 -0.85 -22.09
CA ARG A 177 -6.60 -2.00 -22.66
C ARG A 177 -7.35 -3.32 -22.61
N VAL A 178 -8.01 -3.63 -21.49
CA VAL A 178 -8.66 -4.95 -21.27
C VAL A 178 -10.17 -4.90 -21.46
N GLY A 179 -10.77 -3.73 -21.19
CA GLY A 179 -12.21 -3.54 -21.06
C GLY A 179 -12.71 -3.97 -19.67
N TYR A 180 -13.61 -3.17 -19.09
CA TYR A 180 -14.26 -3.51 -17.82
C TYR A 180 -15.04 -4.84 -17.94
N LYS A 181 -15.03 -5.64 -16.87
CA LYS A 181 -15.73 -6.92 -16.81
C LYS A 181 -16.70 -6.96 -15.63
N ASP A 182 -17.96 -7.21 -15.93
CA ASP A 182 -18.99 -7.40 -14.90
C ASP A 182 -18.79 -8.72 -14.13
N PHE A 183 -18.17 -9.72 -14.76
CA PHE A 183 -17.84 -11.00 -14.16
C PHE A 183 -16.37 -11.33 -14.41
N LEU A 184 -15.62 -11.67 -13.35
CA LEU A 184 -14.21 -12.04 -13.42
C LEU A 184 -13.96 -13.35 -12.68
N ILE A 185 -13.11 -14.20 -13.25
CA ILE A 185 -12.51 -15.34 -12.54
C ILE A 185 -11.25 -14.80 -11.87
N GLU A 186 -11.28 -14.73 -10.55
CA GLU A 186 -10.17 -14.20 -9.74
C GLU A 186 -9.11 -15.28 -9.48
N LYS A 187 -9.55 -16.52 -9.24
CA LYS A 187 -8.68 -17.68 -9.03
C LYS A 187 -9.41 -18.97 -9.37
N GLU A 188 -8.68 -19.90 -9.97
CA GLU A 188 -9.11 -21.28 -10.22
C GLU A 188 -8.32 -22.22 -9.30
N THR A 189 -9.03 -23.12 -8.62
CA THR A 189 -8.44 -24.28 -7.94
C THR A 189 -9.01 -25.55 -8.53
N ASN A 190 -8.45 -26.71 -8.18
CA ASN A 190 -8.82 -28.00 -8.77
C ASN A 190 -10.33 -28.34 -8.66
N ASP A 191 -11.03 -27.75 -7.69
CA ASP A 191 -12.40 -28.09 -7.30
C ASP A 191 -13.40 -26.91 -7.33
N LYS A 192 -12.91 -25.67 -7.44
CA LYS A 192 -13.75 -24.46 -7.35
C LYS A 192 -13.13 -23.28 -8.07
N LEU A 193 -13.97 -22.33 -8.48
CA LEU A 193 -13.55 -21.01 -8.94
C LEU A 193 -13.95 -19.97 -7.90
N ILE A 194 -13.05 -19.03 -7.66
CA ILE A 194 -13.35 -17.78 -6.98
C ILE A 194 -13.64 -16.75 -8.07
N VAL A 195 -14.82 -16.16 -8.03
CA VAL A 195 -15.26 -15.18 -9.02
C VAL A 195 -15.67 -13.88 -8.34
N SER A 196 -15.51 -12.76 -9.05
CA SER A 196 -16.03 -11.47 -8.61
C SER A 196 -17.05 -10.92 -9.62
N ILE A 197 -18.11 -10.33 -9.09
CA ILE A 197 -19.24 -9.82 -9.86
C ILE A 197 -19.46 -8.35 -9.52
N HIS A 198 -19.67 -7.52 -10.54
CA HIS A 198 -20.04 -6.12 -10.39
C HIS A 198 -21.46 -6.03 -9.80
N LEU A 199 -21.59 -5.30 -8.69
CA LEU A 199 -22.86 -5.08 -7.99
C LEU A 199 -23.37 -3.65 -8.10
N GLY A 200 -22.59 -2.75 -8.69
CA GLY A 200 -22.95 -1.34 -8.88
C GLY A 200 -21.78 -0.39 -8.65
N TYR A 201 -22.05 0.89 -8.87
CA TYR A 201 -21.10 1.99 -8.68
C TYR A 201 -21.68 3.03 -7.73
N ASP A 202 -20.89 3.46 -6.76
CA ASP A 202 -21.24 4.51 -5.82
C ASP A 202 -20.67 5.84 -6.34
N ILE A 203 -21.52 6.67 -6.94
CA ILE A 203 -21.10 7.94 -7.55
C ILE A 203 -20.56 8.91 -6.48
N MET A 204 -21.14 8.87 -5.27
CA MET A 204 -20.76 9.78 -4.18
C MET A 204 -19.39 9.43 -3.61
N LYS A 205 -19.06 8.14 -3.55
CA LYS A 205 -17.73 7.68 -3.14
C LYS A 205 -16.75 7.53 -4.30
N GLY A 206 -17.22 7.44 -5.54
CA GLY A 206 -16.40 7.11 -6.69
C GLY A 206 -15.89 5.66 -6.69
N SER A 207 -16.59 4.72 -6.04
CA SER A 207 -16.12 3.33 -5.86
C SER A 207 -17.02 2.29 -6.53
N PHE A 208 -16.41 1.25 -7.09
CA PHE A 208 -17.11 0.08 -7.64
C PHE A 208 -17.40 -0.92 -6.52
N LYS A 209 -18.64 -1.39 -6.42
CA LYS A 209 -19.04 -2.47 -5.51
C LYS A 209 -18.89 -3.80 -6.24
N ARG A 210 -18.09 -4.72 -5.69
CA ARG A 210 -17.93 -6.08 -6.21
C ARG A 210 -18.22 -7.11 -5.13
N GLY A 211 -18.97 -8.14 -5.49
CA GLY A 211 -19.21 -9.32 -4.66
C GLY A 211 -18.30 -10.47 -5.10
N PHE A 212 -17.72 -11.17 -4.14
CA PHE A 212 -16.85 -12.32 -4.35
C PHE A 212 -17.58 -13.60 -3.94
N TYR A 213 -17.53 -14.62 -4.82
CA TYR A 213 -18.29 -15.86 -4.71
C TYR A 213 -17.42 -17.08 -5.00
N ILE A 214 -17.75 -18.22 -4.38
CA ILE A 214 -17.22 -19.54 -4.76
C ILE A 214 -18.25 -20.24 -5.64
N ILE A 215 -17.79 -20.78 -6.77
CA ILE A 215 -18.57 -21.66 -7.64
C ILE A 215 -17.87 -23.04 -7.79
N PRO A 216 -18.63 -24.15 -7.89
CA PRO A 216 -20.09 -24.25 -7.93
C PRO A 216 -20.77 -23.94 -6.57
N GLY A 217 -22.07 -23.61 -6.61
CA GLY A 217 -22.89 -23.33 -5.41
C GLY A 217 -23.08 -21.85 -5.08
N PHE A 218 -22.36 -20.94 -5.75
CA PHE A 218 -22.54 -19.49 -5.67
C PHE A 218 -22.51 -18.96 -4.23
N LYS A 219 -21.61 -19.50 -3.41
CA LYS A 219 -21.48 -19.13 -2.00
C LYS A 219 -20.82 -17.75 -1.90
N GLU A 220 -21.55 -16.77 -1.37
CA GLU A 220 -21.02 -15.43 -1.10
C GLU A 220 -19.89 -15.50 -0.06
N ILE A 221 -18.78 -14.82 -0.37
CA ILE A 221 -17.60 -14.72 0.49
C ILE A 221 -17.56 -13.33 1.12
N ALA A 222 -17.50 -12.32 0.27
CA ALA A 222 -17.32 -10.93 0.68
C ALA A 222 -17.91 -9.94 -0.33
N LYS A 223 -18.27 -8.75 0.15
CA LYS A 223 -18.58 -7.58 -0.69
C LYS A 223 -17.61 -6.46 -0.38
N LEU A 224 -16.94 -5.95 -1.41
CA LEU A 224 -15.91 -4.93 -1.27
C LEU A 224 -16.12 -3.78 -2.24
N GLU A 225 -15.66 -2.60 -1.82
CA GLU A 225 -15.57 -1.42 -2.65
C GLU A 225 -14.14 -1.30 -3.16
N ALA A 226 -13.98 -0.98 -4.45
CA ALA A 226 -12.68 -0.72 -5.06
C ALA A 226 -12.73 0.56 -5.89
N THR A 227 -11.68 1.37 -5.77
CA THR A 227 -11.50 2.59 -6.56
C THR A 227 -10.46 2.36 -7.63
N PHE A 228 -10.78 2.74 -8.86
CA PHE A 228 -9.89 2.55 -10.01
C PHE A 228 -9.11 3.83 -10.28
N TRP A 229 -7.96 3.91 -9.61
CA TRP A 229 -7.05 5.03 -9.73
C TRP A 229 -6.25 5.01 -11.04
N ASN A 230 -6.00 6.20 -11.57
CA ASN A 230 -4.89 6.43 -12.50
C ASN A 230 -3.71 7.05 -11.73
N ILE A 231 -2.51 6.98 -12.30
CA ILE A 231 -1.29 7.42 -11.62
C ILE A 231 -1.31 8.92 -11.32
N ALA A 232 -1.78 9.73 -12.27
CA ALA A 232 -1.79 11.19 -12.14
C ALA A 232 -2.72 11.65 -11.02
N THR A 233 -3.87 11.01 -10.82
CA THR A 233 -4.83 11.36 -9.76
C THR A 233 -4.24 11.07 -8.38
N VAL A 234 -3.60 9.90 -8.19
CA VAL A 234 -2.94 9.58 -6.91
C VAL A 234 -1.81 10.56 -6.64
N ALA A 235 -0.97 10.83 -7.63
CA ALA A 235 0.11 11.82 -7.57
C ALA A 235 -0.39 13.23 -7.21
N ALA A 236 -1.49 13.68 -7.81
CA ALA A 236 -2.06 14.99 -7.56
C ALA A 236 -2.66 15.11 -6.15
N ILE A 237 -3.35 14.08 -5.65
CA ILE A 237 -3.86 14.06 -4.27
C ILE A 237 -2.70 14.11 -3.28
N GLY A 238 -1.68 13.28 -3.47
CA GLY A 238 -0.49 13.33 -2.62
C GLY A 238 0.25 14.68 -2.71
N TRP A 239 0.31 15.30 -3.90
CA TRP A 239 0.89 16.63 -4.07
C TRP A 239 0.21 17.72 -3.22
N ILE A 240 -1.01 17.53 -2.71
CA ILE A 240 -1.62 18.46 -1.74
C ILE A 240 -0.86 18.46 -0.40
N PHE A 241 -0.29 17.32 -0.01
CA PHE A 241 0.35 17.09 1.29
C PHE A 241 1.88 17.12 1.26
N TYR A 242 2.50 17.04 0.08
CA TYR A 242 3.96 17.03 -0.09
C TYR A 242 4.42 18.03 -1.14
N ASN A 243 5.55 18.72 -0.88
CA ASN A 243 6.09 19.73 -1.80
C ASN A 243 6.70 19.16 -3.07
N LYS A 244 7.16 17.90 -3.02
CA LYS A 244 7.82 17.24 -4.14
C LYS A 244 7.16 15.92 -4.46
N VAL A 245 6.98 15.66 -5.75
CA VAL A 245 6.43 14.41 -6.31
C VAL A 245 7.32 13.95 -7.44
N ASP A 246 7.62 12.66 -7.48
CA ASP A 246 8.24 11.99 -8.62
C ASP A 246 7.48 10.72 -8.97
N ILE A 247 7.57 10.31 -10.23
CA ILE A 247 6.93 9.09 -10.75
C ILE A 247 8.01 8.26 -11.45
N VAL A 248 8.41 7.18 -10.80
CA VAL A 248 9.33 6.20 -11.39
C VAL A 248 8.53 5.21 -12.22
N THR A 249 8.72 5.24 -13.54
CA THR A 249 8.00 4.36 -14.46
C THR A 249 8.77 3.07 -14.75
N LYS A 250 8.05 2.07 -15.26
CA LYS A 250 8.64 0.80 -15.74
C LYS A 250 9.67 0.95 -16.86
N MET A 251 9.74 2.11 -17.53
CA MET A 251 10.49 2.29 -18.77
C MET A 251 11.52 3.42 -18.74
N THR A 252 11.51 4.30 -17.74
CA THR A 252 12.28 5.55 -17.82
C THR A 252 13.74 5.44 -17.37
N LYS A 253 14.29 4.23 -17.12
CA LYS A 253 15.75 3.94 -17.09
C LYS A 253 16.16 2.49 -16.69
N HIS A 254 15.25 1.53 -16.42
CA HIS A 254 15.62 0.23 -15.80
C HIS A 254 14.90 -1.01 -16.34
N ASP A 255 15.63 -2.14 -16.41
CA ASP A 255 15.13 -3.50 -16.67
C ASP A 255 14.56 -4.19 -15.41
N ILE A 256 14.13 -3.44 -14.39
CA ILE A 256 13.59 -4.04 -13.16
C ILE A 256 12.15 -4.48 -13.40
N HIS A 257 12.01 -5.74 -13.78
CA HIS A 257 10.72 -6.41 -13.93
C HIS A 257 10.16 -6.77 -12.53
N GLY A 258 8.91 -6.40 -12.24
CA GLY A 258 8.20 -6.92 -11.06
C GLY A 258 7.55 -5.90 -10.13
N SER A 259 7.62 -4.59 -10.42
CA SER A 259 6.84 -3.56 -9.70
C SER A 259 5.91 -2.79 -10.62
N GLY A 260 4.92 -2.12 -10.00
CA GLY A 260 4.08 -1.10 -10.62
C GLY A 260 4.84 0.17 -11.04
N TYR A 261 4.09 1.23 -11.30
CA TYR A 261 4.62 2.59 -11.21
C TYR A 261 4.88 2.92 -9.75
N LEU A 262 5.96 3.65 -9.44
CA LEU A 262 6.22 4.10 -8.08
C LEU A 262 5.99 5.60 -8.02
N ILE A 263 5.08 6.02 -7.15
CA ILE A 263 4.84 7.44 -6.89
C ILE A 263 5.55 7.78 -5.58
N MET A 264 6.48 8.73 -5.65
CA MET A 264 7.33 9.11 -4.53
C MET A 264 7.03 10.55 -4.13
N TYR A 265 6.83 10.77 -2.83
CA TYR A 265 6.57 12.09 -2.26
C TYR A 265 7.65 12.44 -1.25
N LYS A 266 8.08 13.71 -1.23
CA LYS A 266 9.09 14.22 -0.29
C LYS A 266 8.68 15.61 0.20
N GLU A 267 9.24 15.99 1.36
CA GLU A 267 8.97 17.27 2.03
C GLU A 267 7.48 17.42 2.37
N PRO A 268 6.98 16.61 3.34
CA PRO A 268 5.60 16.74 3.81
C PRO A 268 5.35 18.18 4.30
N ARG A 269 4.24 18.78 3.88
CA ARG A 269 3.88 20.15 4.25
C ARG A 269 3.45 20.27 5.71
N LYS A 270 2.79 19.23 6.24
CA LYS A 270 2.20 19.20 7.60
C LYS A 270 1.28 20.39 7.94
N SER A 271 0.81 21.09 6.90
CA SER A 271 0.04 22.34 7.04
C SER A 271 -1.46 22.11 7.23
N ILE A 272 -1.95 20.91 6.89
CA ILE A 272 -3.35 20.52 7.04
C ILE A 272 -3.39 19.44 8.12
N ASP A 273 -4.08 19.72 9.22
CA ASP A 273 -4.23 18.78 10.34
C ASP A 273 -5.09 17.58 9.91
N PRO A 274 -4.68 16.32 10.18
CA PRO A 274 -5.48 15.14 9.83
C PRO A 274 -6.90 15.13 10.42
N GLU A 275 -7.10 15.77 11.58
CA GLU A 275 -8.41 15.86 12.24
C GLU A 275 -9.39 16.76 11.43
N THR A 276 -8.88 17.62 10.54
CA THR A 276 -9.70 18.41 9.60
C THR A 276 -10.60 17.54 8.73
N PHE A 277 -10.18 16.29 8.47
CA PHE A 277 -10.88 15.35 7.61
C PHE A 277 -11.66 14.27 8.38
N ASN A 278 -11.94 14.48 9.67
CA ASN A 278 -12.80 13.56 10.42
C ASN A 278 -14.24 13.55 9.89
N GLU A 279 -14.71 14.71 9.45
CA GLU A 279 -16.03 14.86 8.85
C GLU A 279 -15.89 14.91 7.33
N LEU A 280 -16.81 14.24 6.65
CA LEU A 280 -16.93 14.35 5.20
C LEU A 280 -17.48 15.74 4.85
N PRO A 281 -17.13 16.29 3.67
CA PRO A 281 -17.72 17.54 3.22
C PRO A 281 -19.24 17.40 3.11
N GLU A 282 -19.95 18.49 3.37
CA GLU A 282 -21.39 18.56 3.14
C GLU A 282 -21.69 18.43 1.65
N ILE A 283 -22.53 17.46 1.29
CA ILE A 283 -23.01 17.28 -0.09
C ILE A 283 -24.49 17.62 -0.16
N VAL A 284 -24.79 18.81 -0.67
CA VAL A 284 -26.12 19.44 -0.59
C VAL A 284 -27.20 18.68 -1.37
N TYR A 285 -26.87 18.10 -2.52
CA TYR A 285 -27.84 17.46 -3.43
C TYR A 285 -27.62 15.95 -3.62
N GLY A 286 -26.67 15.35 -2.91
CA GLY A 286 -26.26 13.95 -3.14
C GLY A 286 -26.84 12.92 -2.17
N LYS A 287 -28.09 13.11 -1.73
CA LYS A 287 -28.84 12.10 -0.95
C LYS A 287 -29.54 11.11 -1.85
#